data_AF-A0A934M1V6-F1
#
_entry.id   AF-A0A934M1V6-F1
#
_cell.length_a   1.000
_cell.length_b   1.000
_cell.length_c   1.000
_cell.angle_alpha   90.00
_cell.angle_beta   90.00
_cell.angle_gamma   90.00
#
_symmetry.space_group_name_H-M   'P 1'
#
loop_
_entity.id
_entity.type
_entity.pdbx_description
1 polymer ?
#
loop_
_entity_poly.entity_id
_entity_poly.type
_entity_poly.pdbx_seq_one_letter_code
_entity_poly.pdbx_strand_id
1 'polypeptide(L)' 'MDWFKICSDYYNAGFYDNNSLKVFATKTKITAEQYQTITGIYYVV' A
#
# COMPACT_ATOMS: atom_id res chain seq x y z
N MET A 1 2.29 -14.88 2.87
CA MET A 1 1.81 -13.99 1.79
C MET A 1 2.56 -12.69 1.92
N ASP A 2 3.33 -12.28 0.91
CA ASP A 2 4.06 -11.00 0.94
C ASP A 2 3.12 -9.89 0.45
N TRP A 3 2.41 -9.28 1.39
CA TRP A 3 1.46 -8.21 1.09
C TRP A 3 2.13 -6.96 0.53
N PHE A 4 3.38 -6.69 0.92
CA PHE A 4 4.12 -5.55 0.39
C PHE A 4 4.38 -5.73 -1.10
N LYS A 5 4.86 -6.92 -1.50
CA LYS A 5 5.06 -7.24 -2.92
C LYS A 5 3.75 -7.18 -3.71
N ILE A 6 2.68 -7.80 -3.21
CA ILE A 6 1.37 -7.77 -3.89
C ILE A 6 0.86 -6.35 -4.05
N CYS A 7 0.89 -5.53 -2.99
CA CYS A 7 0.42 -4.15 -3.06
C CYS A 7 1.25 -3.33 -4.05
N SER A 8 2.57 -3.51 -4.07
CA SER A 8 3.46 -2.84 -5.03
C SER A 8 3.18 -3.25 -6.47
N ASP A 9 3.11 -4.55 -6.75
CA ASP A 9 2.88 -5.08 -8.11
C ASP A 9 1.52 -4.62 -8.66
N TYR A 10 0.47 -4.69 -7.85
CA TYR A 10 -0.88 -4.30 -8.26
C TYR A 10 -1.07 -2.78 -8.34
N TYR A 11 -0.36 -2.01 -7.50
CA TYR A 11 -0.34 -0.56 -7.61
C TYR A 11 0.36 -0.11 -8.89
N ASN A 12 1.53 -0.68 -9.20
CA ASN A 12 2.27 -0.40 -10.44
C ASN A 12 1.52 -0.84 -11.70
N ALA A 13 0.74 -1.91 -11.61
CA ALA A 13 -0.13 -2.37 -12.70
C ALA A 13 -1.43 -1.55 -12.83
N GLY A 14 -1.69 -0.59 -11.94
CA GLY A 14 -2.88 0.26 -11.96
C GLY A 14 -4.15 -0.39 -11.44
N PHE A 15 -4.07 -1.58 -10.83
CA PHE A 15 -5.20 -2.24 -10.18
C PHE A 15 -5.51 -1.65 -8.81
N TYR A 16 -4.49 -1.15 -8.10
CA TYR A 16 -4.64 -0.48 -6.82
C TYR A 16 -4.27 0.99 -6.91
N ASP A 17 -4.96 1.79 -6.11
CA ASP A 17 -4.72 3.20 -5.92
C ASP A 17 -4.34 3.49 -4.46
N ASN A 18 -4.12 4.77 -4.15
CA ASN A 18 -3.78 5.22 -2.80
C ASN A 18 -4.83 4.83 -1.76
N ASN A 19 -6.11 4.78 -2.14
CA ASN A 19 -7.20 4.41 -1.23
C ASN A 19 -7.19 2.92 -0.92
N SER A 20 -6.97 2.10 -1.94
CA SER A 20 -6.78 0.66 -1.83
C SER A 20 -5.64 0.36 -0.86
N LEU A 21 -4.49 1.03 -1.03
CA LEU A 21 -3.33 0.85 -0.15
C LEU A 21 -3.59 1.36 1.28
N LYS A 22 -4.42 2.38 1.47
CA LYS A 22 -4.81 2.82 2.82
C LYS A 22 -5.58 1.72 3.55
N VAL A 23 -6.49 1.02 2.88
CA VAL A 23 -7.22 -0.11 3.47
C VAL A 23 -6.26 -1.22 3.90
N PHE A 24 -5.24 -1.53 3.09
CA PHE A 24 -4.23 -2.53 3.46
C PHE A 24 -3.38 -2.08 4.66
N ALA A 25 -3.04 -0.79 4.74
CA ALA A 25 -2.33 -0.22 5.88
C ALA A 25 -3.18 -0.25 7.16
N THR A 26 -4.45 0.17 7.09
CA THR A 26 -5.40 0.12 8.22
C THR A 26 -5.63 -1.31 8.72
N LYS A 27 -5.64 -2.30 7.81
CA LYS A 27 -5.77 -3.72 8.14
C LYS A 27 -4.45 -4.39 8.52
N THR A 28 -3.40 -3.60 8.79
CA THR A 28 -2.05 -4.05 9.17
C THR A 28 -1.46 -5.11 8.23
N LYS A 29 -1.85 -5.06 6.94
CA LYS A 29 -1.27 -5.91 5.88
C LYS A 29 0.04 -5.34 5.35
N ILE A 30 0.15 -4.02 5.35
CA ILE A 30 1.39 -3.28 5.09
C ILE A 30 1.59 -2.24 6.20
N THR A 31 2.84 -1.85 6.47
CA THR A 31 3.15 -0.78 7.42
C THR A 31 2.94 0.61 6.79
N ALA A 32 2.92 1.66 7.61
CA ALA A 32 2.87 3.04 7.14
C ALA A 32 4.08 3.39 6.23
N GLU A 33 5.27 2.88 6.57
CA GLU A 33 6.49 3.06 5.77
C GLU A 33 6.38 2.34 4.42
N GLN A 34 5.82 1.14 4.40
CA GLN A 34 5.56 0.38 3.17
C GLN A 34 4.53 1.07 2.29
N TYR A 35 3.44 1.60 2.88
CA TYR A 35 2.47 2.42 2.16
C TYR A 35 3.15 3.63 1.50
N GLN A 36 3.97 4.36 2.26
CA GLN A 36 4.71 5.51 1.75
C GLN A 36 5.71 5.11 0.66
N THR A 37 6.35 3.95 0.80
CA THR A 37 7.29 3.44 -0.21
C THR A 37 6.59 3.16 -1.54
N ILE A 38 5.38 2.60 -1.51
CA ILE A 38 4.64 2.27 -2.74
C ILE A 38 4.00 3.51 -3.37
N THR A 39 3.37 4.36 -2.55
CA THR A 39 2.56 5.48 -3.03
C THR A 39 3.31 6.79 -3.17
N GLY A 40 4.46 6.94 -2.49
CA GLY A 40 5.17 8.20 -2.31
C GLY A 40 4.49 9.17 -1.32
N ILE A 41 3.38 8.77 -0.69
CA ILE A 41 2.56 9.63 0.16
C ILE A 41 2.73 9.22 1.62
N TYR A 42 2.89 10.21 2.50
CA TYR A 42 2.93 9.95 3.94
C TYR A 42 1.57 9.41 4.41
N TYR A 43 1.58 8.24 5.08
CA TYR A 43 0.35 7.68 5.62
C TYR A 43 -0.08 8.50 6.83
N VAL A 44 -1.14 9.30 6.66
CA VAL A 44 -1.81 10.03 7.74
C VAL A 44 -3.07 9.25 8.11
N VAL A 45 -3.17 8.88 9.39
CA VAL A 45 -4.28 8.12 9.98
C VAL A 45 -5.57 8.92 9.96
#